data_AF-A0ABD3GTY9-F1
#
_entry.id   AF-A0ABD3GTY9-F1
#
_cell.length_a   1.000
_cell.length_b   1.000
_cell.length_c   1.000
_cell.angle_alpha   90.00
_cell.angle_beta   90.00
_cell.angle_gamma   90.00
#
_symmetry.space_group_name_H-M   'P 1'
#
loop_
_entity.id
_entity.type
_entity.pdbx_description
1 polymer ?
#
loop_
_entity_poly.entity_id
_entity_poly.type
_entity_poly.pdbx_seq_one_letter_code
_entity_poly.pdbx_strand_id
1 'polypeptide(L)'
;MSPKQVVAMGEKKLGLTLEKTYVTDEEMLEKLTGPDGPLLFDFYTPNIILAIRYLIFVKGEMDLPLLPNEGEADELYSHIKYKTVEEFLDSCL
;
A
#
# COMPACT_ATOMS: atom_id res chain seq x y z
N MET A 1 1.71 7.97 5.13
CA MET A 1 0.94 8.68 4.08
C MET A 1 -0.18 7.76 3.61
N SER A 2 -1.42 8.23 3.50
CA SER A 2 -2.54 7.35 3.12
C SER A 2 -2.66 7.15 1.60
N PRO A 3 -3.23 6.03 1.12
CA PRO A 3 -3.47 5.80 -0.31
C PRO A 3 -4.29 6.93 -0.96
N LYS A 4 -5.26 7.51 -0.23
CA LYS A 4 -6.08 8.62 -0.71
C LYS A 4 -5.26 9.87 -1.03
N GLN A 5 -4.22 10.15 -0.24
CA GLN A 5 -3.33 11.28 -0.49
C GLN A 5 -2.49 11.05 -1.75
N VAL A 6 -2.00 9.82 -1.96
CA VAL A 6 -1.24 9.46 -3.18
C VAL A 6 -2.11 9.58 -4.42
N VAL A 7 -3.35 9.09 -4.37
CA VAL A 7 -4.33 9.22 -5.46
C VAL A 7 -4.60 10.69 -5.77
N ALA A 8 -4.85 11.52 -4.75
CA ALA A 8 -5.10 12.95 -4.96
C ALA A 8 -3.91 13.68 -5.60
N MET A 9 -2.66 13.32 -5.24
CA MET A 9 -1.46 13.86 -5.91
C MET A 9 -1.40 13.43 -7.37
N GLY A 10 -1.70 12.16 -7.69
CA GLY A 10 -1.75 11.66 -9.07
C GLY A 10 -2.82 12.37 -9.91
N GLU A 11 -4.04 12.52 -9.39
CA GLU A 11 -5.14 13.24 -10.05
C GLU A 11 -4.76 14.69 -10.36
N LYS A 12 -4.13 15.38 -9.40
CA LYS A 12 -3.65 16.75 -9.60
C LYS A 12 -2.60 16.83 -10.72
N LYS A 13 -1.66 15.89 -10.80
CA LYS A 13 -0.61 15.86 -11.84
C LYS A 13 -1.19 15.54 -13.22
N LEU A 14 -2.10 14.59 -13.31
CA LEU A 14 -2.75 14.20 -14.56
C LEU A 14 -3.80 15.20 -15.06
N GLY A 15 -4.30 16.09 -14.19
CA GLY A 15 -5.37 17.03 -14.52
C GLY A 15 -6.73 16.35 -14.75
N LEU A 16 -6.94 15.16 -14.17
CA LEU A 16 -8.17 14.39 -14.30
C LEU A 16 -8.60 13.78 -12.97
N THR A 17 -9.89 13.45 -12.89
CA THR A 17 -10.47 12.73 -11.76
C THR A 17 -10.57 11.25 -12.12
N LEU A 18 -9.95 10.39 -11.31
CA LEU A 18 -10.04 8.95 -11.45
C LEU A 18 -11.38 8.44 -10.89
N GLU A 19 -11.96 7.47 -11.58
CA GLU A 19 -13.03 6.64 -11.01
C GLU A 19 -12.45 5.80 -9.86
N LYS A 20 -13.17 5.75 -8.74
CA LYS A 20 -12.69 5.11 -7.50
C LYS A 20 -13.66 4.03 -7.10
N THR A 21 -13.15 2.81 -6.97
CA THR A 21 -13.85 1.72 -6.30
C THR A 21 -13.26 1.56 -4.90
N TYR A 22 -14.13 1.51 -3.89
CA TYR A 22 -13.74 1.23 -2.52
C TYR A 22 -14.11 -0.22 -2.21
N VAL A 23 -13.24 -0.89 -1.46
CA VAL A 23 -13.43 -2.28 -1.03
C VAL A 23 -13.36 -2.30 0.48
N THR A 24 -14.28 -3.00 1.14
CA THR A 24 -14.31 -3.09 2.61
C THR A 24 -13.31 -4.12 3.15
N ASP A 25 -13.11 -4.13 4.47
CA ASP A 25 -12.30 -5.16 5.16
C ASP A 25 -12.90 -6.54 4.91
N GLU A 26 -14.22 -6.67 5.06
CA GLU A 26 -14.95 -7.93 4.87
C GLU A 26 -14.84 -8.45 3.44
N GLU A 27 -15.00 -7.59 2.44
CA GLU A 27 -14.86 -7.97 1.02
C GLU A 27 -13.42 -8.39 0.67
N MET A 28 -12.41 -7.76 1.28
CA MET A 28 -11.01 -8.17 1.12
C MET A 28 -10.74 -9.51 1.79
N LEU A 29 -11.30 -9.74 2.99
CA LEU A 29 -11.13 -10.98 3.73
C LEU A 29 -11.84 -12.15 3.03
N GLU A 30 -13.03 -11.95 2.50
CA GLU A 30 -13.75 -12.95 1.70
C GLU A 30 -12.93 -13.34 0.45
N LYS A 31 -12.31 -12.37 -0.23
CA LYS A 31 -11.42 -12.68 -1.37
C LYS A 31 -10.15 -13.44 -0.96
N LEU A 32 -9.70 -13.28 0.29
CA LEU A 32 -8.54 -13.97 0.84
C LEU A 32 -8.84 -15.39 1.32
N THR A 33 -10.01 -15.59 1.94
CA THR A 33 -10.31 -16.82 2.71
C THR A 33 -11.59 -17.54 2.26
N GLY A 34 -12.37 -16.95 1.36
CA GLY A 34 -13.67 -17.44 0.91
C GLY A 34 -13.60 -18.57 -0.11
N PRO A 35 -14.76 -19.12 -0.51
CA PRO A 35 -14.85 -20.27 -1.41
C PRO A 35 -14.35 -19.99 -2.84
N ASP A 36 -14.39 -18.72 -3.27
CA ASP A 36 -13.78 -18.25 -4.53
C ASP A 36 -12.30 -17.89 -4.37
N GLY A 37 -11.75 -18.02 -3.15
CA GLY A 37 -10.31 -17.90 -2.90
C GLY A 37 -9.57 -19.00 -3.65
N PRO A 38 -8.48 -18.69 -4.38
CA PRO A 38 -7.86 -19.65 -5.28
C PRO A 38 -7.36 -20.89 -4.52
N LEU A 39 -7.80 -22.07 -4.97
CA LEU A 39 -7.29 -23.36 -4.55
C LEU A 39 -5.77 -23.38 -4.76
N LEU A 40 -5.03 -23.80 -3.73
CA LEU A 40 -3.55 -23.81 -3.64
C LEU A 40 -2.82 -24.69 -4.68
N PHE A 41 -3.54 -25.22 -5.66
CA PHE A 41 -3.08 -26.14 -6.69
C PHE A 41 -3.71 -25.61 -7.98
N ASP A 42 -3.07 -24.76 -8.79
CA ASP A 42 -1.78 -24.94 -9.42
C ASP A 42 -1.23 -23.57 -9.89
N PHE A 43 -0.03 -23.22 -9.42
CA PHE A 43 0.83 -22.11 -9.90
C PHE A 43 0.19 -20.72 -10.10
N TYR A 44 -0.12 -20.01 -9.01
CA TYR A 44 -0.24 -18.54 -8.86
C TYR A 44 -0.78 -18.42 -7.40
N THR A 45 -0.17 -17.87 -6.33
CA THR A 45 0.41 -16.55 -5.94
C THR A 45 -0.50 -15.29 -5.80
N PRO A 46 -1.84 -15.28 -6.05
CA PRO A 46 -2.72 -14.14 -5.74
C PRO A 46 -2.90 -13.89 -4.24
N ASN A 47 -2.89 -14.93 -3.40
CA ASN A 47 -3.19 -14.79 -1.98
C ASN A 47 -2.14 -13.98 -1.23
N ILE A 48 -0.85 -14.10 -1.57
CA ILE A 48 0.22 -13.37 -0.87
C ILE A 48 0.17 -11.87 -1.20
N ILE A 49 0.01 -11.50 -2.47
CA ILE A 49 -0.05 -10.08 -2.86
C ILE A 49 -1.29 -9.43 -2.26
N LEU A 50 -2.45 -10.10 -2.30
CA LEU A 50 -3.67 -9.59 -1.69
C LEU A 50 -3.52 -9.49 -0.16
N ALA A 51 -2.89 -10.47 0.50
CA ALA A 51 -2.63 -10.44 1.93
C ALA A 51 -1.68 -9.31 2.32
N ILE A 52 -0.61 -9.07 1.56
CA ILE A 52 0.30 -7.94 1.76
C ILE A 52 -0.47 -6.62 1.64
N ARG A 53 -1.32 -6.47 0.61
CA ARG A 53 -2.15 -5.26 0.44
C ARG A 53 -3.13 -5.08 1.59
N TYR A 54 -3.74 -6.16 2.07
CA TYR A 54 -4.64 -6.15 3.22
C TYR A 54 -3.91 -5.67 4.49
N LEU A 55 -2.76 -6.25 4.78
CA LEU A 55 -1.92 -5.88 5.93
C LEU A 55 -1.50 -4.41 5.88
N ILE A 56 -1.03 -3.93 4.72
CA ILE A 56 -0.57 -2.55 4.57
C ILE A 56 -1.72 -1.54 4.58
N PHE A 57 -2.76 -1.75 3.77
CA PHE A 57 -3.78 -0.72 3.51
C PHE A 57 -5.04 -0.82 4.38
N VAL A 58 -5.31 -1.99 4.98
CA VAL A 58 -6.48 -2.21 5.84
C VAL A 58 -6.06 -2.30 7.31
N LYS A 59 -5.02 -3.07 7.62
CA LYS A 59 -4.56 -3.24 9.02
C LYS A 59 -3.53 -2.20 9.48
N GLY A 60 -2.86 -1.51 8.57
CA GLY A 60 -1.91 -0.45 8.92
C GLY A 60 -0.62 -1.00 9.53
N GLU A 61 -0.16 -2.19 9.11
CA GLU A 61 1.06 -2.83 9.64
C GLU A 61 2.33 -1.99 9.43
N MET A 62 2.29 -0.97 8.56
CA MET A 62 3.41 -0.04 8.34
C MET A 62 3.44 1.13 9.32
N ASP A 63 2.39 1.31 10.14
CA ASP A 63 2.25 2.42 11.09
C ASP A 63 2.45 1.97 12.56
N LEU A 64 3.10 0.82 12.76
CA LEU A 64 3.38 0.27 14.09
C LEU A 64 4.46 1.08 14.82
N PRO A 65 4.38 1.19 16.16
CA PRO A 65 5.44 1.83 16.95
C PRO A 65 6.72 0.99 16.90
N LEU A 66 7.86 1.68 16.88
CA LEU A 66 9.18 1.07 16.96
C LEU A 66 9.34 0.22 18.22
N LEU A 67 9.99 -0.94 18.06
CA LEU A 67 10.45 -1.74 19.17
C LEU A 67 11.70 -1.13 19.82
N PRO A 68 12.03 -1.49 21.09
CA PRO A 68 13.15 -0.88 21.81
C PRO A 68 14.53 -1.02 21.17
N ASN A 69 14.70 -1.96 20.23
CA ASN A 69 15.93 -2.26 19.51
C ASN A 69 15.86 -1.90 18.02
N GLU A 70 14.81 -1.19 17.60
CA GLU A 70 14.64 -0.66 16.25
C GLU A 70 15.02 0.83 16.22
N GLY A 71 15.29 1.34 15.02
CA GLY A 71 15.61 2.75 14.82
C GLY A 71 15.13 3.23 13.45
N GLU A 72 14.76 4.51 13.38
CA GLU A 72 14.30 5.12 12.13
C GLU A 72 15.48 5.50 11.24
N ALA A 73 15.45 5.04 10.00
CA ALA A 73 16.53 5.30 9.05
C ALA A 73 16.72 6.81 8.79
N ASP A 74 15.64 7.59 8.79
CA ASP A 74 15.70 9.05 8.61
C ASP A 74 16.39 9.76 9.78
N GLU A 75 16.23 9.25 11.02
CA GLU A 75 16.95 9.77 12.18
C GLU A 75 18.44 9.39 12.15
N LEU A 76 18.74 8.13 11.83
CA LEU A 76 20.11 7.60 11.79
C LEU A 76 20.94 8.18 10.64
N TYR A 77 20.30 8.47 9.51
CA TYR A 77 20.95 8.92 8.28
C TYR A 77 20.34 10.21 7.71
N SER A 78 20.02 11.17 8.57
CA SER A 78 19.39 12.46 8.22
C SER A 78 20.09 13.32 7.16
N HIS A 79 21.35 13.00 6.82
CA HIS A 79 22.09 13.64 5.74
C HIS A 79 21.70 13.10 4.35
N ILE A 80 21.07 11.93 4.27
CA ILE A 80 20.59 11.34 3.02
C ILE A 80 19.28 12.03 2.64
N LYS A 81 19.22 12.57 1.42
CA LYS A 81 18.00 13.14 0.87
C LYS A 81 17.24 12.08 0.07
N TYR A 82 16.18 11.53 0.66
CA TYR A 82 15.29 10.62 -0.03
C TYR A 82 14.44 11.34 -1.07
N LYS A 83 14.15 10.65 -2.17
CA LYS A 83 13.18 11.12 -3.17
C LYS A 83 11.78 11.04 -2.56
N THR A 84 11.05 12.14 -2.62
CA THR A 84 9.67 12.22 -2.13
C THR A 84 8.72 11.44 -3.03
N VAL A 85 7.55 11.09 -2.51
CA VAL A 85 6.48 10.46 -3.32
C VAL A 85 6.07 11.37 -4.47
N GLU A 86 6.01 12.68 -4.26
CA GLU A 86 5.65 13.65 -5.30
C GLU A 86 6.67 13.65 -6.45
N GLU A 87 7.97 13.73 -6.14
CA GLU A 87 9.04 13.66 -7.15
C GLU A 87 9.06 12.30 -7.87
N PHE A 88 8.69 11.22 -7.17
CA PHE A 88 8.56 9.90 -7.81
C PHE A 88 7.42 9.90 -8.83
N LEU A 89 6.26 10.45 -8.46
CA LEU A 89 5.13 10.58 -9.37
C LEU A 89 5.46 11.45 -10.58
N ASP A 90 6.24 12.52 -10.42
CA ASP A 90 6.73 13.36 -11.53
C ASP A 90 7.59 12.58 -12.56
N SER A 91 8.17 11.45 -12.17
CA SER A 91 8.92 10.59 -13.10
C SER A 91 8.10 9.48 -13.73
N CYS A 92 6.85 9.31 -13.32
CA CYS A 92 6.00 8.18 -13.74
C CYS A 92 4.69 8.61 -14.41
N LEU A 93 4.25 9.86 -14.20
CA LEU A 93 3.03 10.46 -14.73
C LEU A 93 3.37 11.70 -15.56
#